data_AF-A0A7Y5KR74-F1
#
_entry.id   AF-A0A7Y5KR74-F1
#
_cell.length_a   1.000
_cell.length_b   1.000
_cell.length_c   1.000
_cell.angle_alpha   90.00
_cell.angle_beta   90.00
_cell.angle_gamma   90.00
#
_symmetry.space_group_name_H-M   'P 1'
#
loop_
_entity.id
_entity.type
_entity.pdbx_description
1 polymer ?
#
loop_
_entity_poly.entity_id
_entity_poly.type
_entity_poly.pdbx_seq_one_letter_code
_entity_poly.pdbx_strand_id
1 'polypeptide(L)'
;MDCEKFDHHVMDALYGELDELTFEALKRHVEGCARCSAVWSGLKNTRAAVALPLEEPPMGLEARILVAEKAAHHRAPWHRKIMRAAAWAGSHAMRPQLAMAALFMFVIGSSLLLLRSGPSAPVTVSEQGRPESASTGGRLREEDTGMARPSPIAGAKGDAARESYGAPKARAGAAEPEAATLQAPAGAAQEESDATVAEGSKGGSAQGLLDESEKTLRDSGCEAAIPKLEGVASQYPSTAEGKKAKEALAACRAQPKATATTETTPVETPPAATTKPTDTTVDAGP
;
A
#
# COMPACT_ATOMS: atom_id res chain seq x y z
N MET A 1 -10.83 3.83 35.01
CA MET A 1 -10.21 3.92 33.67
C MET A 1 -8.80 4.47 33.88
N ASP A 2 -7.81 3.84 33.27
CA ASP A 2 -6.39 4.18 33.42
C ASP A 2 -5.90 4.95 32.17
N CYS A 3 -4.79 5.68 32.27
CA CYS A 3 -4.28 6.49 31.14
C CYS A 3 -3.97 5.62 29.89
N GLU A 4 -3.47 4.40 30.08
CA GLU A 4 -3.18 3.48 28.97
C GLU A 4 -4.46 3.04 28.25
N LYS A 5 -5.53 2.73 29.01
CA LYS A 5 -6.83 2.39 28.43
C LYS A 5 -7.47 3.58 27.73
N PHE A 6 -7.26 4.80 28.24
CA PHE A 6 -7.70 6.00 27.55
C PHE A 6 -7.11 6.08 26.14
N ASP A 7 -5.79 5.86 25.97
CA ASP A 7 -5.14 5.93 24.65
C ASP A 7 -5.69 4.89 23.66
N HIS A 8 -6.12 3.71 24.14
CA HIS A 8 -6.76 2.70 23.29
C HIS A 8 -8.19 3.09 22.85
N HIS A 9 -8.97 3.74 23.72
CA HIS A 9 -10.39 4.01 23.47
C HIS A 9 -10.68 5.44 22.96
N VAL A 10 -9.69 6.33 22.97
CA VAL A 10 -9.88 7.74 22.61
C VAL A 10 -10.30 7.92 21.15
N MET A 11 -9.80 7.08 20.24
CA MET A 11 -10.13 7.16 18.82
C MET A 11 -11.57 6.69 18.56
N ASP A 12 -11.97 5.57 19.12
CA ASP A 12 -13.34 5.05 19.01
C ASP A 12 -14.35 6.02 19.63
N ALA A 13 -14.00 6.62 20.77
CA ALA A 13 -14.80 7.68 21.40
C ALA A 13 -14.92 8.93 20.52
N LEU A 14 -13.86 9.28 19.77
CA LEU A 14 -13.89 10.40 18.84
C LEU A 14 -14.83 10.11 17.66
N TYR A 15 -14.87 8.89 17.15
CA TYR A 15 -15.75 8.51 16.03
C TYR A 15 -17.17 8.11 16.45
N GLY A 16 -17.43 8.00 17.76
CA GLY A 16 -18.75 7.60 18.29
C GLY A 16 -19.00 6.10 18.16
N GLU A 17 -17.93 5.31 18.05
CA GLU A 17 -17.98 3.84 17.94
C GLU A 17 -17.96 3.17 19.32
N LEU A 18 -17.55 3.91 20.35
CA LEU A 18 -17.44 3.41 21.72
C LEU A 18 -18.83 3.25 22.38
N ASP A 19 -19.01 2.19 23.17
CA ASP A 19 -20.24 1.98 23.92
C ASP A 19 -20.46 3.04 25.00
N GLU A 20 -21.72 3.28 25.36
CA GLU A 20 -22.15 4.34 26.29
C GLU A 20 -21.48 4.22 27.67
N LEU A 21 -21.30 2.99 28.18
CA LEU A 21 -20.71 2.78 29.50
C LEU A 21 -19.21 3.11 29.51
N THR A 22 -18.49 2.67 28.47
CA THR A 22 -17.05 2.96 28.33
C THR A 22 -16.84 4.44 28.02
N PHE A 23 -17.72 5.07 27.24
CA PHE A 23 -17.67 6.51 27.01
C PHE A 23 -17.83 7.32 28.30
N GLU A 24 -18.79 6.97 29.16
CA GLU A 24 -18.97 7.60 30.47
C GLU A 24 -17.77 7.35 31.40
N ALA A 25 -17.16 6.17 31.36
CA ALA A 25 -15.93 5.89 32.11
C ALA A 25 -14.74 6.73 31.61
N LEU A 26 -14.60 6.88 30.28
CA LEU A 26 -13.59 7.72 29.65
C LEU A 26 -13.80 9.20 30.00
N LYS A 27 -15.05 9.67 29.97
CA LYS A 27 -15.40 11.06 30.33
C LYS A 27 -15.04 11.39 31.77
N ARG A 28 -15.38 10.54 32.74
CA ARG A 28 -14.97 10.72 34.15
C ARG A 28 -13.44 10.75 34.30
N HIS A 29 -12.71 9.97 33.52
CA HIS A 29 -11.25 10.00 33.53
C HIS A 29 -10.68 11.29 32.96
N VAL A 30 -11.23 11.75 31.82
CA VAL A 30 -10.87 13.04 31.22
C VAL A 30 -11.12 14.20 32.18
N GLU A 31 -12.22 14.17 32.94
CA GLU A 31 -12.52 15.18 33.96
C GLU A 31 -11.55 15.13 35.16
N GLY A 32 -11.03 13.95 35.50
CA GLY A 32 -10.10 13.75 36.63
C GLY A 32 -8.61 13.82 36.30
N CYS A 33 -8.22 13.76 35.02
CA CYS A 33 -6.83 13.66 34.59
C CYS A 33 -6.45 14.80 33.64
N ALA A 34 -5.60 15.73 34.13
CA ALA A 34 -5.16 16.91 33.36
C ALA A 34 -4.41 16.56 32.05
N ARG A 35 -3.67 15.46 32.02
CA ARG A 35 -2.96 15.01 30.80
C ARG A 35 -3.96 14.56 29.73
N CYS A 36 -4.92 13.69 30.11
CA CYS A 36 -5.90 13.15 29.17
C CYS A 36 -6.90 14.23 28.72
N SER A 37 -7.22 15.23 29.54
CA SER A 37 -8.05 16.36 29.13
C SER A 37 -7.40 17.25 28.07
N ALA A 38 -6.10 17.50 28.19
CA ALA A 38 -5.34 18.22 27.16
C ALA A 38 -5.32 17.45 25.82
N VAL A 39 -5.09 16.13 25.86
CA VAL A 39 -5.11 15.29 24.65
C VAL A 39 -6.51 15.25 24.02
N TRP A 40 -7.55 15.01 24.82
CA TRP A 40 -8.93 14.94 24.36
C TRP A 40 -9.40 16.24 23.69
N SER A 41 -9.11 17.39 24.31
CA SER A 41 -9.42 18.70 23.72
C SER A 41 -8.63 18.96 22.44
N GLY A 42 -7.35 18.58 22.37
CA GLY A 42 -6.55 18.63 21.15
C GLY A 42 -7.14 17.81 20.00
N LEU A 43 -7.57 16.58 20.26
CA LEU A 43 -8.22 15.71 19.27
C LEU A 43 -9.57 16.27 18.80
N LYS A 44 -10.37 16.82 19.72
CA LYS A 44 -11.63 17.49 19.34
C LYS A 44 -11.40 18.73 18.49
N ASN A 45 -10.40 19.54 18.84
CA ASN A 45 -10.08 20.75 18.09
C ASN A 45 -9.54 20.43 16.70
N THR A 46 -8.67 19.41 16.57
CA THR A 46 -8.19 18.96 15.25
C THR A 46 -9.33 18.39 14.40
N ARG A 47 -10.25 17.61 14.98
CA ARG A 47 -11.46 17.17 14.26
C ARG A 47 -12.32 18.34 13.80
N ALA A 48 -12.53 19.33 14.66
CA ALA A 48 -13.30 20.53 14.31
C ALA A 48 -12.60 21.37 13.23
N ALA A 49 -11.27 21.42 13.23
CA ALA A 49 -10.48 22.12 12.21
C ALA A 49 -10.45 21.39 10.86
N VAL A 50 -10.53 20.05 10.88
CA VAL A 50 -10.57 19.19 9.68
C VAL A 50 -12.00 18.98 9.18
N ALA A 51 -13.02 19.46 9.90
CA ALA A 51 -14.40 19.45 9.44
C ALA A 51 -14.53 20.36 8.21
N LEU A 52 -14.35 19.74 7.04
CA LEU A 52 -14.55 20.39 5.76
C LEU A 52 -16.04 20.74 5.63
N PRO A 53 -16.37 21.95 5.13
CA PRO A 53 -17.75 22.27 4.82
C PRO A 53 -18.29 21.22 3.85
N LEU A 54 -19.42 20.61 4.20
CA LEU A 54 -20.14 19.72 3.29
C LEU A 54 -20.66 20.58 2.13
N GLU A 55 -19.91 20.63 1.04
CA GLU A 55 -20.35 21.25 -0.20
C GLU A 55 -21.29 20.26 -0.90
N GLU A 56 -22.47 20.75 -1.30
CA GLU A 56 -23.43 19.92 -2.02
C GLU A 56 -22.85 19.54 -3.38
N PRO A 57 -22.77 18.23 -3.72
CA PRO A 57 -22.16 17.82 -4.97
C PRO A 57 -22.93 18.41 -6.16
N PRO A 58 -22.23 18.87 -7.22
CA PRO A 58 -22.90 19.46 -8.36
C PRO A 58 -23.89 18.48 -8.99
N MET A 59 -25.07 18.97 -9.36
CA MET A 59 -26.12 18.19 -10.00
C MET A 59 -25.55 17.39 -11.19
N GLY A 60 -25.75 16.06 -11.18
CA GLY A 60 -25.26 15.16 -12.22
C GLY A 60 -23.83 14.63 -12.05
N LEU A 61 -23.13 14.95 -10.95
CA LEU A 61 -21.83 14.34 -10.64
C LEU A 61 -21.91 12.81 -10.58
N GLU A 62 -22.96 12.27 -9.93
CA GLU A 62 -23.18 10.83 -9.84
C GLU A 62 -23.32 10.19 -11.22
N ALA A 63 -24.10 10.80 -12.12
CA ALA A 63 -24.26 10.32 -13.49
C ALA A 63 -22.91 10.34 -14.24
N ARG A 64 -22.09 11.37 -14.04
CA ARG A 64 -20.74 11.45 -14.62
C ARG A 64 -19.81 10.38 -14.07
N ILE A 65 -19.87 10.10 -12.77
CA ILE A 65 -19.09 9.02 -12.12
C ILE A 65 -19.49 7.66 -12.70
N LEU A 66 -20.79 7.37 -12.81
CA LEU A 66 -21.27 6.10 -13.36
C LEU A 66 -20.87 5.92 -14.83
N VAL A 67 -20.91 6.98 -15.63
CA VAL A 67 -20.43 6.95 -17.02
C VAL A 67 -18.91 6.73 -17.07
N ALA A 68 -18.14 7.42 -16.23
CA ALA A 68 -16.69 7.28 -16.17
C ALA A 68 -16.27 5.88 -15.69
N GLU A 69 -16.96 5.33 -14.68
CA GLU A 69 -16.76 3.99 -14.17
C GLU A 69 -17.02 2.96 -15.27
N LYS A 70 -18.15 3.06 -15.98
CA LYS A 70 -18.48 2.15 -17.08
C LYS A 70 -17.42 2.21 -18.17
N ALA A 71 -16.98 3.41 -18.56
CA ALA A 71 -15.91 3.59 -19.54
C ALA A 71 -14.58 2.96 -19.06
N ALA A 72 -14.21 3.15 -17.80
CA ALA A 72 -13.02 2.54 -17.20
C ALA A 72 -13.12 1.01 -17.16
N HIS A 73 -14.29 0.47 -16.83
CA HIS A 73 -14.56 -0.98 -16.81
C HIS A 73 -14.46 -1.62 -18.21
N HIS A 74 -14.89 -0.91 -19.25
CA HIS A 74 -14.73 -1.39 -20.63
C HIS A 74 -13.28 -1.37 -21.11
N ARG A 75 -12.49 -0.38 -20.69
CA ARG A 75 -11.06 -0.26 -21.04
C ARG A 75 -10.13 -1.11 -20.17
N ALA A 76 -10.62 -1.68 -19.07
CA ALA A 76 -9.80 -2.51 -18.20
C ALA A 76 -9.29 -3.76 -18.97
N PRO A 77 -7.98 -4.02 -18.95
CA PRO A 77 -7.40 -5.16 -19.66
C PRO A 77 -7.92 -6.46 -19.05
N TRP A 78 -8.10 -7.49 -19.89
CA TRP A 78 -8.77 -8.73 -19.52
C TRP A 78 -8.12 -9.44 -18.31
N HIS A 79 -6.80 -9.38 -18.16
CA HIS A 79 -6.09 -9.96 -17.01
C HIS A 79 -6.54 -9.37 -15.66
N ARG A 80 -6.86 -8.06 -15.60
CA ARG A 80 -7.40 -7.43 -14.38
C ARG A 80 -8.81 -7.92 -14.06
N LYS A 81 -9.60 -8.26 -15.09
CA LYS A 81 -10.93 -8.84 -14.91
C LYS A 81 -10.83 -10.25 -14.31
N ILE A 82 -9.88 -11.05 -14.78
CA ILE A 82 -9.61 -12.39 -14.21
C ILE A 82 -9.14 -12.27 -12.76
N MET A 83 -8.18 -11.39 -12.46
CA MET A 83 -7.71 -11.21 -11.08
C MET A 83 -8.81 -10.74 -10.13
N ARG A 84 -9.72 -9.87 -10.59
CA ARG A 84 -10.87 -9.42 -9.78
C ARG A 84 -11.88 -10.54 -9.56
N ALA A 85 -12.12 -11.38 -10.57
CA ALA A 85 -12.95 -12.58 -10.44
C ALA A 85 -12.31 -13.60 -9.49
N ALA A 86 -10.99 -13.77 -9.53
CA ALA A 86 -10.24 -14.63 -8.63
C ALA A 86 -10.29 -14.11 -7.18
N ALA A 87 -10.14 -12.79 -6.97
CA ALA A 87 -10.25 -12.18 -5.65
C ALA A 87 -11.68 -12.29 -5.08
N TRP A 88 -12.70 -12.11 -5.93
CA TRP A 88 -14.09 -12.31 -5.54
C TRP A 88 -14.38 -13.79 -5.20
N ALA A 89 -13.88 -14.73 -5.99
CA ALA A 89 -13.97 -16.15 -5.70
C ALA A 89 -13.19 -16.54 -4.43
N GLY A 90 -12.04 -15.92 -4.18
CA GLY A 90 -11.25 -16.11 -2.96
C GLY A 90 -11.97 -15.61 -1.71
N SER A 91 -12.64 -14.46 -1.79
CA SER A 91 -13.49 -13.95 -0.71
C SER A 91 -14.66 -14.89 -0.40
N HIS A 92 -15.24 -15.51 -1.43
CA HIS A 92 -16.26 -16.54 -1.25
C HIS A 92 -15.72 -17.86 -0.70
N ALA A 93 -14.49 -18.24 -1.05
CA ALA A 93 -13.83 -19.46 -0.57
C ALA A 93 -13.50 -19.41 0.94
N MET A 94 -13.35 -18.21 1.52
CA MET A 94 -13.15 -18.03 2.97
C MET A 94 -14.41 -18.21 3.81
N ARG A 95 -15.60 -18.44 3.22
CA ARG A 95 -16.79 -18.84 3.98
C ARG A 95 -16.68 -20.32 4.39
N PRO A 96 -16.68 -20.66 5.70
CA PRO A 96 -16.52 -22.03 6.18
C PRO A 96 -17.49 -23.04 5.55
N GLN A 97 -18.70 -22.58 5.21
CA GLN A 97 -19.76 -23.40 4.61
C GLN A 97 -19.46 -23.78 3.14
N LEU A 98 -18.84 -22.89 2.36
CA LEU A 98 -18.52 -23.16 0.95
C LEU A 98 -17.25 -23.99 0.81
N ALA A 99 -16.28 -23.80 1.71
CA ALA A 99 -15.05 -24.61 1.72
C ALA A 99 -15.36 -26.11 1.86
N MET A 100 -16.31 -26.48 2.71
CA MET A 100 -16.74 -27.88 2.87
C MET A 100 -17.40 -28.42 1.60
N ALA A 101 -18.28 -27.64 0.97
CA ALA A 101 -18.92 -28.04 -0.29
C ALA A 101 -17.90 -28.21 -1.44
N ALA A 102 -16.90 -27.33 -1.51
CA ALA A 102 -15.81 -27.42 -2.48
C ALA A 102 -14.96 -28.68 -2.25
N LEU A 103 -14.64 -29.02 -1.00
CA LEU A 103 -13.96 -30.27 -0.66
C LEU A 103 -14.79 -31.50 -1.06
N PHE A 104 -16.11 -31.51 -0.81
CA PHE A 104 -16.98 -32.60 -1.25
C PHE A 104 -16.99 -32.74 -2.78
N MET A 105 -17.15 -31.64 -3.51
CA MET A 105 -17.10 -31.66 -4.98
C MET A 105 -15.73 -32.11 -5.50
N PHE A 106 -14.64 -31.75 -4.83
CA PHE A 106 -13.30 -32.20 -5.18
C PHE A 106 -13.11 -33.70 -4.96
N VAL A 107 -13.60 -34.25 -3.83
CA VAL A 107 -13.54 -35.70 -3.53
C VAL A 107 -14.42 -36.50 -4.48
N ILE A 108 -15.63 -36.02 -4.78
CA ILE A 108 -16.53 -36.66 -5.76
C ILE A 108 -15.91 -36.59 -7.16
N GLY A 109 -15.38 -35.44 -7.54
CA GLY A 109 -14.72 -35.23 -8.83
C GLY A 109 -13.51 -36.12 -9.01
N SER A 110 -12.63 -36.25 -8.01
CA SER A 110 -11.46 -37.12 -8.07
C SER A 110 -11.85 -38.60 -8.15
N SER A 111 -12.88 -39.02 -7.43
CA SER A 111 -13.41 -40.39 -7.52
C SER A 111 -13.96 -40.69 -8.93
N LEU A 112 -14.72 -39.77 -9.54
CA LEU A 112 -15.20 -39.93 -10.91
C LEU A 112 -14.08 -39.93 -11.95
N LEU A 113 -13.03 -39.12 -11.72
CA LEU A 113 -11.87 -39.06 -12.61
C LEU A 113 -11.07 -40.37 -12.55
N LEU A 114 -10.92 -40.95 -11.35
CA LEU A 114 -10.31 -42.27 -11.15
C LEU A 114 -11.15 -43.43 -11.71
N LEU A 115 -12.49 -43.32 -11.67
CA LEU A 115 -13.38 -44.29 -12.31
C LEU A 115 -13.35 -44.20 -13.84
N ARG A 116 -13.03 -43.02 -14.39
CA ARG A 116 -12.91 -42.81 -15.85
C ARG A 116 -11.53 -43.18 -16.40
N SER A 117 -10.47 -43.10 -15.60
CA SER A 117 -9.22 -43.80 -15.90
C SER A 117 -9.45 -45.30 -15.68
N GLY A 118 -9.96 -45.98 -16.72
CA GLY A 118 -10.29 -47.40 -16.65
C GLY A 118 -9.15 -48.24 -16.05
N PRO A 119 -9.47 -49.37 -15.39
CA PRO A 119 -8.50 -50.16 -14.65
C PRO A 119 -7.33 -50.57 -15.57
N SER A 120 -6.18 -49.93 -15.38
CA SER A 120 -4.94 -50.34 -16.04
C SER A 120 -4.46 -51.62 -15.36
N ALA A 121 -4.77 -52.73 -16.01
CA ALA A 121 -4.42 -54.12 -15.68
C ALA A 121 -5.18 -54.78 -14.50
N PRO A 122 -5.76 -55.97 -14.72
CA PRO A 122 -6.37 -56.76 -13.64
C PRO A 122 -5.28 -57.22 -12.67
N VAL A 123 -5.40 -56.84 -11.39
CA VAL A 123 -4.58 -57.39 -10.32
C VAL A 123 -5.12 -58.78 -9.97
N THR A 124 -4.50 -59.82 -10.52
CA THR A 124 -4.79 -61.21 -10.15
C THR A 124 -4.04 -61.55 -8.86
N VAL A 125 -4.76 -61.84 -7.78
CA VAL A 125 -4.20 -62.32 -6.51
C VAL A 125 -4.11 -63.84 -6.57
N SER A 126 -2.90 -64.40 -6.47
CA SER A 126 -2.70 -65.84 -6.34
C SER A 126 -3.00 -66.29 -4.90
N GLU A 127 -3.53 -67.51 -4.73
CA GLU A 127 -4.00 -68.09 -3.45
C GLU A 127 -2.94 -68.16 -2.32
N GLN A 128 -1.68 -67.81 -2.58
CA GLN A 128 -0.60 -67.85 -1.59
C GLN A 128 -0.40 -66.54 -0.80
N GLY A 129 -1.28 -65.55 -0.94
CA GLY A 129 -1.29 -64.36 -0.08
C GLY A 129 -0.02 -63.51 -0.19
N ARG A 130 0.66 -63.55 -1.34
CA ARG A 130 1.86 -62.75 -1.62
C ARG A 130 1.61 -61.96 -2.91
N PRO A 131 1.63 -60.62 -2.90
CA PRO A 131 1.42 -59.86 -4.12
C PRO A 131 2.63 -60.07 -5.04
N GLU A 132 2.47 -60.84 -6.11
CA GLU A 132 3.41 -60.85 -7.22
C GLU A 132 3.20 -59.58 -8.03
N SER A 133 4.06 -58.60 -7.81
CA SER A 133 4.21 -57.47 -8.72
C SER A 133 4.67 -58.00 -10.07
N ALA A 134 3.78 -57.97 -11.06
CA ALA A 134 4.11 -58.20 -12.46
C ALA A 134 5.12 -57.14 -12.92
N SER A 135 6.40 -57.46 -12.75
CA SER A 135 7.54 -56.73 -13.30
C SER A 135 7.49 -56.82 -14.83
N THR A 136 6.72 -55.94 -15.47
CA THR A 136 6.92 -55.61 -16.88
C THR A 136 7.97 -54.50 -16.93
N GLY A 137 9.15 -54.88 -17.42
CA GLY A 137 10.38 -54.11 -17.37
C GLY A 137 10.29 -52.72 -17.99
N GLY A 138 10.75 -51.74 -17.22
CA GLY A 138 11.09 -50.41 -17.66
C GLY A 138 12.33 -49.96 -16.90
N ARG A 139 13.48 -50.54 -17.28
CA ARG A 139 14.81 -50.00 -16.95
C ARG A 139 14.83 -48.56 -17.47
N LEU A 140 15.13 -47.59 -16.61
CA LEU A 140 16.22 -46.64 -16.82
C LEU A 140 16.41 -45.75 -15.58
N ARG A 141 17.61 -45.93 -15.00
CA ARG A 141 18.48 -44.91 -14.42
C ARG A 141 18.12 -44.36 -13.03
N GLU A 142 18.68 -45.08 -12.07
CA GLU A 142 19.10 -44.65 -10.74
C GLU A 142 20.11 -43.49 -10.85
N GLU A 143 19.78 -42.34 -10.27
CA GLU A 143 20.77 -41.35 -9.86
C GLU A 143 20.49 -40.97 -8.40
N ASP A 144 21.58 -41.03 -7.65
CA ASP A 144 21.76 -41.07 -6.21
C ASP A 144 21.59 -39.68 -5.58
N THR A 145 20.76 -39.54 -4.54
CA THR A 145 20.98 -38.49 -3.52
C THR A 145 20.32 -38.84 -2.17
N GLY A 146 21.14 -39.44 -1.31
CA GLY A 146 21.36 -39.14 0.11
C GLY A 146 20.26 -38.55 1.02
N MET A 147 20.10 -39.24 2.16
CA MET A 147 19.89 -38.69 3.52
C MET A 147 18.60 -37.91 3.84
N ALA A 148 17.72 -38.51 4.66
CA ALA A 148 17.60 -38.18 6.09
C ALA A 148 16.38 -38.89 6.72
N ARG A 149 16.63 -39.50 7.88
CA ARG A 149 15.74 -40.38 8.65
C ARG A 149 15.12 -39.60 9.81
N PRO A 150 13.79 -39.59 10.02
CA PRO A 150 13.23 -39.22 11.31
C PRO A 150 12.91 -40.47 12.16
N SER A 151 13.39 -40.44 13.41
CA SER A 151 13.11 -41.41 14.47
C SER A 151 11.66 -41.38 14.97
N PRO A 152 11.14 -42.48 15.55
CA PRO A 152 9.86 -42.49 16.23
C PRO A 152 10.00 -42.03 17.69
N ILE A 153 9.14 -41.09 18.14
CA ILE A 153 9.00 -40.76 19.56
C ILE A 153 7.86 -41.61 20.14
N ALA A 154 8.25 -42.42 21.12
CA ALA A 154 7.41 -43.24 21.97
C ALA A 154 6.52 -42.39 22.89
N GLY A 155 5.39 -42.97 23.28
CA GLY A 155 4.29 -42.29 23.96
C GLY A 155 4.48 -41.91 25.43
N ALA A 156 3.44 -41.28 25.95
CA ALA A 156 3.21 -41.04 27.37
C ALA A 156 1.74 -41.35 27.71
N LYS A 157 1.55 -42.38 28.56
CA LYS A 157 0.45 -42.43 29.56
C LYS A 157 0.75 -41.28 30.53
N GLY A 158 -0.17 -40.45 31.04
CA GLY A 158 -1.53 -40.67 31.51
C GLY A 158 -1.52 -40.21 32.96
N ASP A 159 -2.42 -39.31 33.39
CA ASP A 159 -2.81 -39.19 34.80
C ASP A 159 -4.11 -38.39 34.97
N ALA A 160 -4.90 -38.87 35.92
CA ALA A 160 -6.23 -38.44 36.28
C ALA A 160 -6.26 -37.14 37.08
N ALA A 161 -7.28 -36.30 36.86
CA ALA A 161 -7.78 -35.39 37.89
C ALA A 161 -9.24 -34.97 37.63
N ARG A 162 -10.13 -35.57 38.42
CA ARG A 162 -11.10 -34.88 39.28
C ARG A 162 -12.25 -34.09 38.63
N GLU A 163 -13.39 -34.77 38.69
CA GLU A 163 -14.76 -34.29 38.80
C GLU A 163 -14.93 -33.08 39.74
N SER A 164 -15.55 -32.01 39.22
CA SER A 164 -16.22 -30.97 40.01
C SER A 164 -17.45 -30.48 39.24
N TYR A 165 -18.61 -30.82 39.78
CA TYR A 165 -19.92 -30.27 39.43
C TYR A 165 -20.02 -28.80 39.89
N GLY A 166 -20.59 -27.92 39.06
CA GLY A 166 -21.19 -26.66 39.55
C GLY A 166 -21.36 -25.51 38.56
N ALA A 167 -22.63 -25.29 38.17
CA ALA A 167 -23.28 -23.99 37.89
C ALA A 167 -23.21 -23.36 36.46
N PRO A 168 -24.28 -22.62 36.05
CA PRO A 168 -24.67 -22.47 34.65
C PRO A 168 -24.04 -21.27 33.92
N LYS A 169 -23.88 -21.50 32.62
CA LYS A 169 -23.31 -20.63 31.58
C LYS A 169 -24.12 -19.34 31.41
N ALA A 170 -23.58 -18.21 31.88
CA ALA A 170 -24.00 -16.89 31.41
C ALA A 170 -23.45 -16.67 29.99
N ARG A 171 -24.32 -16.20 29.11
CA ARG A 171 -24.10 -16.02 27.68
C ARG A 171 -23.56 -14.61 27.44
N ALA A 172 -22.28 -14.48 27.11
CA ALA A 172 -21.69 -13.26 26.56
C ALA A 172 -20.47 -13.63 25.71
N GLY A 173 -20.33 -13.01 24.55
CA GLY A 173 -19.19 -13.17 23.65
C GLY A 173 -19.58 -13.24 22.18
N ALA A 174 -20.10 -12.14 21.64
CA ALA A 174 -19.97 -11.86 20.21
C ALA A 174 -18.51 -11.48 19.98
N ALA A 175 -17.79 -12.31 19.22
CA ALA A 175 -16.40 -12.06 18.87
C ALA A 175 -16.35 -11.02 17.75
N GLU A 176 -15.68 -9.90 18.03
CA GLU A 176 -15.14 -8.96 17.05
C GLU A 176 -14.14 -9.68 16.13
N PRO A 177 -14.17 -9.44 14.81
CA PRO A 177 -13.10 -9.87 13.93
C PRO A 177 -11.90 -8.92 14.04
N GLU A 178 -10.76 -9.46 14.48
CA GLU A 178 -9.46 -8.79 14.41
C GLU A 178 -9.19 -8.25 13.00
N ALA A 179 -8.89 -6.95 12.93
CA ALA A 179 -8.36 -6.28 11.75
C ALA A 179 -6.96 -6.85 11.44
N ALA A 180 -6.92 -7.82 10.52
CA ALA A 180 -5.69 -8.33 9.96
C ALA A 180 -4.95 -7.20 9.20
N THR A 181 -3.86 -6.73 9.81
CA THR A 181 -2.87 -5.87 9.18
C THR A 181 -2.19 -6.65 8.06
N LEU A 182 -2.52 -6.31 6.81
CA LEU A 182 -1.83 -6.83 5.63
C LEU A 182 -0.44 -6.19 5.53
N GLN A 183 0.56 -6.84 6.13
CA GLN A 183 1.96 -6.72 5.69
C GLN A 183 2.09 -7.42 4.34
N ALA A 184 2.35 -6.64 3.30
CA ALA A 184 2.74 -7.15 1.99
C ALA A 184 4.15 -7.75 2.08
N PRO A 185 4.37 -9.03 1.67
CA PRO A 185 5.71 -9.56 1.57
C PRO A 185 6.44 -8.92 0.37
N ALA A 186 7.61 -8.36 0.67
CA ALA A 186 8.62 -8.02 -0.33
C ALA A 186 9.16 -9.31 -0.96
N GLY A 187 8.53 -9.75 -2.04
CA GLY A 187 9.04 -10.79 -2.93
C GLY A 187 9.79 -10.16 -4.09
N ALA A 188 11.10 -10.30 -4.09
CA ALA A 188 11.97 -9.99 -5.22
C ALA A 188 11.59 -10.89 -6.42
N ALA A 189 11.09 -10.26 -7.48
CA ALA A 189 11.04 -10.84 -8.81
C ALA A 189 11.71 -9.83 -9.75
N GLN A 190 12.94 -10.14 -10.15
CA GLN A 190 13.53 -9.57 -11.35
C GLN A 190 12.72 -10.12 -12.53
N GLU A 191 11.85 -9.31 -13.11
CA GLU A 191 11.32 -9.55 -14.45
C GLU A 191 11.96 -8.56 -15.41
N GLU A 192 12.87 -9.12 -16.21
CA GLU A 192 13.40 -8.61 -17.47
C GLU A 192 12.21 -8.32 -18.39
N SER A 193 11.86 -7.05 -18.55
CA SER A 193 10.82 -6.62 -19.49
C SER A 193 11.50 -6.09 -20.75
N ASP A 194 11.51 -6.97 -21.74
CA ASP A 194 11.82 -6.70 -23.12
C ASP A 194 10.84 -5.65 -23.68
N ALA A 195 11.41 -4.54 -24.14
CA ALA A 195 10.70 -3.35 -24.55
C ALA A 195 10.62 -3.31 -26.08
N THR A 196 9.48 -3.68 -26.63
CA THR A 196 9.10 -3.33 -28.01
C THR A 196 7.63 -2.97 -28.08
N VAL A 197 7.31 -1.67 -28.06
CA VAL A 197 6.34 -1.01 -28.96
C VAL A 197 6.67 0.50 -29.01
N ALA A 198 7.15 0.94 -30.17
CA ALA A 198 7.21 2.32 -30.62
C ALA A 198 5.78 2.76 -31.07
N GLU A 199 5.33 4.02 -31.07
CA GLU A 199 5.86 5.18 -31.76
C GLU A 199 4.95 6.39 -31.44
N GLY A 200 5.49 7.62 -31.38
CA GLY A 200 4.72 8.83 -31.69
C GLY A 200 4.62 9.95 -30.65
N SER A 201 5.30 9.86 -29.51
CA SER A 201 5.55 11.02 -28.66
C SER A 201 7.03 11.07 -28.37
N LYS A 202 7.68 12.23 -28.51
CA LYS A 202 9.05 12.48 -28.00
C LYS A 202 9.06 12.47 -26.46
N GLY A 203 8.36 11.52 -25.84
CA GLY A 203 8.48 11.20 -24.44
C GLY A 203 9.77 10.44 -24.28
N GLY A 204 10.82 11.15 -23.87
CA GLY A 204 12.00 10.49 -23.30
C GLY A 204 11.53 9.50 -22.24
N SER A 205 12.22 8.37 -22.13
CA SER A 205 11.98 7.44 -21.02
C SER A 205 12.04 8.21 -19.69
N ALA A 206 11.34 7.71 -18.65
CA ALA A 206 11.37 8.31 -17.32
C ALA A 206 12.81 8.56 -16.84
N GLN A 207 13.72 7.65 -17.20
CA GLN A 207 15.15 7.76 -16.94
C GLN A 207 15.82 8.92 -17.70
N GLY A 208 15.55 9.09 -18.99
CA GLY A 208 16.11 10.21 -19.76
C GLY A 208 15.65 11.58 -19.25
N LEU A 209 14.41 11.70 -18.79
CA LEU A 209 13.90 12.93 -18.18
C LEU A 209 14.52 13.21 -16.81
N LEU A 210 14.74 12.16 -16.00
CA LEU A 210 15.46 12.28 -14.72
C LEU A 210 16.90 12.74 -14.95
N ASP A 211 17.64 12.10 -15.86
CA ASP A 211 19.03 12.45 -16.18
C ASP A 211 19.16 13.91 -16.67
N GLU A 212 18.19 14.39 -17.47
CA GLU A 212 18.16 15.79 -17.92
C GLU A 212 17.90 16.76 -16.75
N SER A 213 17.00 16.39 -15.83
CA SER A 213 16.71 17.19 -14.64
C SER A 213 17.89 17.25 -13.68
N GLU A 214 18.61 16.14 -13.48
CA GLU A 214 19.84 16.08 -12.68
C GLU A 214 21.00 16.85 -13.32
N LYS A 215 21.08 16.85 -14.65
CA LYS A 215 22.03 17.71 -15.37
C LYS A 215 21.70 19.18 -15.17
N THR A 216 20.43 19.57 -15.30
CA THR A 216 19.97 20.94 -15.06
C THR A 216 20.26 21.39 -13.62
N LEU A 217 20.11 20.47 -12.65
CA LEU A 217 20.43 20.69 -11.26
C LEU A 217 21.92 20.99 -11.04
N ARG A 218 22.82 20.25 -11.71
CA ARG A 218 24.27 20.48 -11.64
C ARG A 218 24.69 21.78 -12.33
N ASP A 219 24.12 22.08 -13.49
CA ASP A 219 24.58 23.18 -14.34
C ASP A 219 24.01 24.54 -13.89
N SER A 220 22.77 24.56 -13.40
CA SER A 220 22.00 25.79 -13.14
C SER A 220 21.37 25.86 -11.75
N GLY A 221 21.62 24.86 -10.90
CA GLY A 221 21.16 24.84 -9.51
C GLY A 221 19.69 24.45 -9.34
N CYS A 222 19.26 24.46 -8.08
CA CYS A 222 17.95 23.95 -7.67
C CYS A 222 16.77 24.73 -8.26
N GLU A 223 16.85 26.07 -8.37
CA GLU A 223 15.72 26.87 -8.86
C GLU A 223 15.32 26.50 -10.30
N ALA A 224 16.29 26.25 -11.18
CA ALA A 224 16.04 25.83 -12.55
C ALA A 224 15.58 24.37 -12.67
N ALA A 225 16.00 23.50 -11.74
CA ALA A 225 15.73 22.06 -11.79
C ALA A 225 14.36 21.65 -11.21
N ILE A 226 13.81 22.42 -10.26
CA ILE A 226 12.53 22.13 -9.60
C ILE A 226 11.38 21.81 -10.58
N PRO A 227 11.05 22.65 -11.60
CA PRO A 227 9.92 22.36 -12.47
C PRO A 227 10.10 21.08 -13.29
N LYS A 228 11.36 20.72 -13.64
CA LYS A 228 11.66 19.49 -14.37
C LYS A 228 11.50 18.26 -13.46
N LEU A 229 12.02 18.32 -12.24
CA LEU A 229 11.88 17.24 -11.24
C LEU A 229 10.41 17.01 -10.88
N GLU A 230 9.61 18.07 -10.75
CA GLU A 230 8.16 17.97 -10.49
C GLU A 230 7.40 17.35 -11.67
N GLY A 231 7.81 17.67 -12.90
CA GLY A 231 7.35 16.99 -14.12
C GLY A 231 7.56 15.47 -14.05
N VAL A 232 8.78 15.03 -13.76
CA VAL A 232 9.11 13.59 -13.67
C VAL A 232 8.36 12.90 -12.52
N ALA A 233 8.31 13.54 -11.35
CA ALA A 233 7.63 13.02 -10.16
C ALA A 233 6.11 12.86 -10.35
N SER A 234 5.48 13.77 -11.09
CA SER A 234 4.03 13.76 -11.35
C SER A 234 3.65 12.80 -12.48
N GLN A 235 4.48 12.70 -13.52
CA GLN A 235 4.25 11.83 -14.67
C GLN A 235 4.52 10.35 -14.34
N TYR A 236 5.47 10.06 -13.44
CA TYR A 236 5.89 8.68 -13.12
C TYR A 236 5.88 8.35 -11.61
N PRO A 237 4.77 8.56 -10.87
CA PRO A 237 4.75 8.57 -9.41
C PRO A 237 5.06 7.21 -8.75
N SER A 238 4.86 6.09 -9.46
CA SER A 238 5.07 4.73 -8.96
C SER A 238 6.42 4.12 -9.38
N THR A 239 7.18 4.79 -10.26
CA THR A 239 8.46 4.30 -10.77
C THR A 239 9.60 4.63 -9.80
N ALA A 240 10.75 3.95 -9.96
CA ALA A 240 11.94 4.26 -9.17
C ALA A 240 12.44 5.68 -9.46
N GLU A 241 12.35 6.11 -10.72
CA GLU A 241 12.77 7.42 -11.22
C GLU A 241 11.91 8.54 -10.62
N GLY A 242 10.59 8.36 -10.58
CA GLY A 242 9.68 9.33 -9.96
C GLY A 242 9.88 9.47 -8.45
N LYS A 243 10.28 8.40 -7.76
CA LYS A 243 10.65 8.47 -6.33
C LYS A 243 11.96 9.26 -6.14
N LYS A 244 12.99 8.97 -6.94
CA LYS A 244 14.24 9.73 -6.94
C LYS A 244 14.02 11.21 -7.23
N ALA A 245 13.16 11.54 -8.21
CA ALA A 245 12.81 12.91 -8.53
C ALA A 245 12.15 13.63 -7.34
N LYS A 246 11.26 12.95 -6.59
CA LYS A 246 10.64 13.51 -5.37
C LYS A 246 11.66 13.76 -4.27
N GLU A 247 12.59 12.84 -4.05
CA GLU A 247 13.67 12.98 -3.07
C GLU A 247 14.59 14.16 -3.42
N ALA A 248 15.01 14.27 -4.69
CA ALA A 248 15.83 15.39 -5.17
C ALA A 248 15.10 16.74 -5.04
N LEU A 249 13.78 16.76 -5.31
CA LEU A 249 12.95 17.95 -5.15
C LEU A 249 12.84 18.37 -3.68
N ALA A 250 12.67 17.40 -2.76
CA ALA A 250 12.69 17.67 -1.32
C ALA A 250 14.04 18.22 -0.86
N ALA A 251 15.16 17.65 -1.34
CA ALA A 251 16.50 18.13 -1.06
C ALA A 251 16.70 19.58 -1.56
N CYS A 252 16.22 19.89 -2.77
CA CYS A 252 16.31 21.26 -3.31
C CYS A 252 15.47 22.27 -2.53
N ARG A 253 14.29 21.88 -2.03
CA ARG A 253 13.46 22.76 -1.18
C ARG A 253 14.04 22.94 0.22
N ALA A 254 14.81 21.97 0.71
CA ALA A 254 15.47 22.03 2.01
C ALA A 254 16.76 22.87 1.99
N GLN A 255 17.34 23.13 0.82
CA GLN A 255 18.50 24.02 0.75
C GLN A 255 18.08 25.44 1.16
N PRO A 256 18.76 26.05 2.14
CA PRO A 256 18.48 27.43 2.51
C PRO A 256 18.67 28.26 1.24
N LYS A 257 17.61 28.95 0.83
CA LYS A 257 17.64 29.83 -0.34
C LYS A 257 18.83 30.75 -0.11
N ALA A 258 19.92 30.52 -0.85
CA ALA A 258 21.11 31.34 -0.74
C ALA A 258 20.61 32.74 -1.11
N THR A 259 20.36 33.56 -0.09
CA THR A 259 20.00 34.95 -0.29
C THR A 259 21.15 35.47 -1.07
N ALA A 260 20.91 35.73 -2.36
CA ALA A 260 21.86 36.38 -3.22
C ALA A 260 22.11 37.73 -2.58
N THR A 261 23.07 37.76 -1.66
CA THR A 261 23.72 38.96 -1.18
C THR A 261 24.40 39.46 -2.43
N THR A 262 23.62 40.22 -3.18
CA THR A 262 24.08 41.02 -4.30
C THR A 262 24.92 42.06 -3.59
N GLU A 263 26.16 41.68 -3.26
CA GLU A 263 27.20 42.57 -2.79
C GLU A 263 27.43 43.50 -3.98
N THR A 264 26.57 44.51 -4.03
CA THR A 264 26.58 45.60 -4.98
C THR A 264 27.90 46.29 -4.69
N THR A 265 28.94 45.88 -5.41
CA THR A 265 30.18 46.62 -5.44
C THR A 265 29.77 48.03 -5.88
N PRO A 266 29.94 49.05 -5.03
CA PRO A 266 29.55 50.40 -5.39
C PRO A 266 30.35 50.77 -6.64
N VAL A 267 29.64 50.99 -7.75
CA VAL A 267 30.22 51.57 -8.96
C VAL A 267 30.75 52.95 -8.55
N GLU A 268 32.07 53.03 -8.41
CA GLU A 268 32.79 54.26 -8.19
C GLU A 268 32.44 55.24 -9.33
N THR A 269 31.67 56.26 -8.97
CA THR A 269 31.20 57.28 -9.89
C THR A 269 32.40 58.15 -10.29
N PRO A 270 32.74 58.28 -11.58
CA PRO A 270 33.83 59.18 -11.99
C PRO A 270 33.46 60.64 -11.69
N PRO A 271 34.41 61.47 -11.22
CA PRO A 271 34.12 62.84 -10.80
C PRO A 271 33.65 63.72 -11.97
N ALA A 272 32.59 64.47 -11.71
CA ALA A 272 31.93 65.39 -12.61
C ALA A 272 32.90 66.45 -13.17
N ALA A 273 32.92 66.58 -14.50
CA ALA A 273 33.57 67.67 -15.19
C ALA A 273 32.75 68.96 -15.02
N THR A 274 33.39 69.97 -14.42
CA THR A 274 32.90 71.33 -14.24
C THR A 274 32.62 71.99 -15.60
N THR A 275 31.35 72.23 -15.93
CA THR A 275 30.98 73.14 -17.03
C THR A 275 30.56 74.50 -16.48
N LYS A 276 31.18 75.52 -17.07
CA LYS A 276 31.15 76.94 -16.70
C LYS A 276 29.83 77.59 -17.20
N PRO A 277 29.15 78.43 -16.40
CA PRO A 277 27.97 79.14 -16.87
C PRO A 277 28.38 80.27 -17.82
N THR A 278 27.71 80.35 -18.97
CA THR A 278 27.86 81.44 -19.93
C THR A 278 26.67 82.37 -19.73
N ASP A 279 26.96 83.59 -19.29
CA ASP A 279 26.02 84.71 -19.24
C ASP A 279 25.43 84.95 -20.63
N THR A 280 24.12 85.11 -20.73
CA THR A 280 23.49 85.75 -21.89
C THR A 280 22.41 86.69 -21.39
N THR A 281 22.82 87.94 -21.28
CA THR A 281 22.00 89.13 -21.07
C THR A 281 21.03 89.26 -22.24
N VAL A 282 19.72 89.24 -21.98
CA VAL A 282 18.70 89.64 -22.96
C VAL A 282 18.24 91.05 -22.61
N ASP A 283 18.62 91.94 -23.53
CA ASP A 283 18.33 93.36 -23.58
C ASP A 283 16.83 93.59 -23.84
N ALA A 284 16.23 94.48 -23.05
CA ALA A 284 14.84 94.94 -23.22
C ALA A 284 14.87 96.28 -23.96
N GLY A 285 14.39 96.27 -25.21
CA GLY A 285 14.11 97.49 -25.99
C GLY A 285 12.61 97.79 -26.04
N PRO A 286 12.22 99.08 -26.08
CA PRO A 286 10.88 99.60 -25.82
C PRO A 286 9.84 99.37 -26.94
#